data_AF-A0A8H6QJX8-F1
#
_entry.id   AF-A0A8H6QJX8-F1
#
_cell.length_a   1.000
_cell.length_b   1.000
_cell.length_c   1.000
_cell.angle_alpha   90.00
_cell.angle_beta   90.00
_cell.angle_gamma   90.00
#
_symmetry.space_group_name_H-M   'P 1'
#
loop_
_entity.id
_entity.type
_entity.pdbx_description
1 polymer ?
#
loop_
_entity_poly.entity_id
_entity_poly.type
_entity_poly.pdbx_seq_one_letter_code
_entity_poly.pdbx_strand_id
1 'polypeptide(L)'
;MAATGLLRLPQHPAGSTHPMDEHAQQLLDLQGQDQPVLQGKVQEQLDQACLALSIALLDHTLKGDLFDSTLVGFLAVLGVDPARQNFRDPYGYTSYLSGLVKMAQMLVALQAVRLAETGQVTHPADALDEMRERFLLYGVRAPFGWITRLRTYGKKIQNSTTAMGYIYWSDDEQTLSYKDLQMSMQGFRQFIASQVQLAQAELAQLFLLHEEEVREEVVPQLALHELQDDPTNNQRGWNFLQDPRTRKAMPTRGERWLLDRVLEADWLREEFMEIHQIGQRDEVLWREGPVAQYLQQVDRFLQRLLLLVHITGGQPGRATELLSLTHSNTKHSRHRSIFIEHGLVSTVTTYHKGYSISNSTKIIHRYLPKAVSELVVYYLWLILPFCQSLQRLARGQRGTASPYLWPAGEGTWGNQA
;
A
#
# COMPACT_ATOMS: atom_id res chain seq x y z
N MET A 1 12.89 69.78 12.94
CA MET A 1 11.76 69.64 13.89
C MET A 1 11.25 68.22 13.78
N ALA A 2 11.52 67.39 14.78
CA ALA A 2 11.03 66.03 14.87
C ALA A 2 9.58 66.05 15.37
N ALA A 3 8.68 65.32 14.72
CA ALA A 3 7.33 65.05 15.21
C ALA A 3 7.07 63.54 15.08
N THR A 4 7.10 62.88 16.23
CA THR A 4 6.88 61.47 16.47
C THR A 4 5.37 61.18 16.47
N GLY A 5 4.87 60.45 15.47
CA GLY A 5 3.50 59.93 15.44
C GLY A 5 3.47 58.48 15.90
N LEU A 6 3.09 58.26 17.16
CA LEU A 6 2.91 56.94 17.77
C LEU A 6 1.73 56.20 17.12
N LEU A 7 2.02 55.03 16.53
CA LEU A 7 1.06 54.00 16.16
C LEU A 7 0.38 53.46 17.43
N ARG A 8 -0.94 53.65 17.56
CA ARG A 8 -1.77 52.94 18.56
C ARG A 8 -2.10 51.55 18.03
N LEU A 9 -1.58 50.53 18.70
CA LEU A 9 -2.04 49.14 18.55
C LEU A 9 -3.43 48.98 19.20
N PRO A 10 -4.30 48.09 18.66
CA PRO A 10 -5.58 47.77 19.29
C PRO A 10 -5.36 47.02 20.60
N GLN A 11 -6.08 47.42 21.66
CA GLN A 11 -6.05 46.76 22.96
C GLN A 11 -6.90 45.49 22.91
N HIS A 12 -6.27 44.33 23.11
CA HIS A 12 -6.93 43.08 23.47
C HIS A 12 -7.25 43.06 24.97
N PRO A 13 -8.33 42.38 25.41
CA PRO A 13 -8.66 42.24 26.82
C PRO A 13 -7.54 41.49 27.54
N ALA A 14 -7.10 42.04 28.68
CA ALA A 14 -6.09 41.44 29.54
C ALA A 14 -6.62 40.11 30.09
N GLY A 15 -6.10 38.98 29.58
CA GLY A 15 -6.40 37.66 30.13
C GLY A 15 -6.21 36.44 29.22
N SER A 16 -6.04 36.57 27.91
CA SER A 16 -5.79 35.41 27.03
C SER A 16 -4.29 35.23 26.75
N THR A 17 -3.67 34.21 27.34
CA THR A 17 -2.36 33.69 26.93
C THR A 17 -2.46 33.16 25.50
N HIS A 18 -1.55 33.57 24.61
CA HIS A 18 -1.50 33.02 23.26
C HIS A 18 -1.00 31.56 23.37
N PRO A 19 -1.56 30.58 22.65
CA PRO A 19 -1.14 29.18 22.76
C PRO A 19 0.38 28.97 22.55
N MET A 20 1.00 29.84 21.74
CA MET A 20 2.45 29.86 21.50
C MET A 20 3.27 30.26 22.74
N ASP A 21 2.75 31.13 23.59
CA ASP A 21 3.43 31.59 24.81
C ASP A 21 3.37 30.52 25.91
N GLU A 22 2.28 29.76 25.99
CA GLU A 22 2.16 28.61 26.92
C GLU A 22 3.16 27.49 26.60
N HIS A 23 3.33 27.17 25.31
CA HIS A 23 4.30 26.16 24.89
C HIS A 23 5.76 26.58 25.14
N ALA A 24 6.08 27.88 24.95
CA ALA A 24 7.41 28.41 25.23
C ALA A 24 7.75 28.37 26.73
N GLN A 25 6.77 28.64 27.60
CA GLN A 25 6.95 28.59 29.05
C GLN A 25 7.18 27.14 29.54
N GLN A 26 6.43 26.17 29.01
CA GLN A 26 6.55 24.75 29.36
C GLN A 26 7.89 24.13 28.95
N LEU A 27 8.57 24.67 27.93
CA LEU A 27 9.92 24.25 27.53
C LEU A 27 10.99 24.66 28.55
N LEU A 28 10.79 25.77 29.27
CA LEU A 28 11.72 26.26 30.28
C LEU A 28 11.62 25.48 31.60
N ASP A 29 10.44 24.94 31.91
CA ASP A 29 10.15 24.23 33.17
C ASP A 29 10.65 22.76 33.20
N LEU A 30 11.23 22.25 32.10
CA LEU A 30 11.68 20.85 31.99
C LEU A 30 13.09 20.59 32.59
N GLN A 31 13.74 21.58 33.21
CA GLN A 31 15.10 21.41 33.76
C GLN A 31 15.13 20.50 35.01
N GLY A 32 15.26 19.17 34.80
CA GLY A 32 15.49 18.21 35.90
C GLY A 32 15.14 16.74 35.66
N GLN A 33 14.82 16.29 34.43
CA GLN A 33 14.40 14.91 34.14
C GLN A 33 15.45 14.11 33.34
N ASP A 34 15.38 12.77 33.43
CA ASP A 34 16.23 11.83 32.68
C ASP A 34 16.23 12.12 31.16
N GLN A 35 17.42 12.14 30.54
CA GLN A 35 17.64 12.53 29.14
C GLN A 35 16.69 11.92 28.09
N PRO A 36 16.40 10.61 28.07
CA PRO A 36 15.51 10.04 27.05
C PRO A 36 14.03 10.42 27.25
N VAL A 37 13.59 10.60 28.50
CA VAL A 37 12.23 11.06 28.84
C VAL A 37 12.08 12.54 28.50
N LEU A 38 13.13 13.33 28.78
CA LEU A 38 13.21 14.74 28.42
C LEU A 38 13.14 14.92 26.89
N GLN A 39 13.90 14.13 26.13
CA GLN A 39 13.88 14.17 24.66
C GLN A 39 12.50 13.83 24.09
N GLY A 40 11.83 12.80 24.64
CA GLY A 40 10.47 12.44 24.22
C GLY A 40 9.46 13.57 24.43
N LYS A 41 9.49 14.22 25.61
CA LYS A 41 8.59 15.34 25.93
C LYS A 41 8.87 16.59 25.09
N VAL A 42 10.14 16.93 24.88
CA VAL A 42 10.52 18.06 24.03
C VAL A 42 10.09 17.82 22.58
N GLN A 43 10.22 16.59 22.07
CA GLN A 43 9.75 16.25 20.74
C GLN A 43 8.23 16.38 20.62
N GLU A 44 7.48 15.89 21.61
CA GLU A 44 6.01 16.00 21.62
C GLU A 44 5.53 17.46 21.65
N GLN A 45 6.17 18.30 22.47
CA GLN A 45 5.90 19.74 22.52
C GLN A 45 6.23 20.43 21.19
N LEU A 46 7.36 20.08 20.57
CA LEU A 46 7.73 20.61 19.26
C LEU A 46 6.71 20.22 18.19
N ASP A 47 6.29 18.95 18.17
CA ASP A 47 5.27 18.45 17.23
C ASP A 47 3.94 19.18 17.42
N GLN A 48 3.56 19.48 18.67
CA GLN A 48 2.35 20.26 18.98
C GLN A 48 2.46 21.72 18.53
N ALA A 49 3.59 22.38 18.77
CA ALA A 49 3.83 23.74 18.30
C ALA A 49 3.85 23.81 16.76
N CYS A 50 4.47 22.84 16.11
CA CYS A 50 4.48 22.71 14.64
C CYS A 50 3.08 22.52 14.07
N LEU A 51 2.25 21.68 14.70
CA LEU A 51 0.86 21.49 14.31
C LEU A 51 0.05 22.78 14.48
N ALA A 52 0.16 23.44 15.64
CA ALA A 52 -0.53 24.70 15.91
C ALA A 52 -0.15 25.80 14.91
N LEU A 53 1.14 25.97 14.62
CA LEU A 53 1.63 26.88 13.59
C LEU A 53 1.05 26.53 12.21
N SER A 54 1.04 25.24 11.85
CA SER A 54 0.53 24.79 10.56
C SER A 54 -0.97 25.05 10.40
N ILE A 55 -1.76 24.88 11.48
CA ILE A 55 -3.18 25.24 11.49
C ILE A 55 -3.33 26.75 11.36
N ALA A 56 -2.58 27.56 12.10
CA ALA A 56 -2.64 29.03 12.02
C ALA A 56 -2.30 29.57 10.60
N LEU A 57 -1.35 28.93 9.91
CA LEU A 57 -1.04 29.26 8.50
C LEU A 57 -2.20 28.99 7.54
N LEU A 58 -3.14 28.12 7.90
CA LEU A 58 -4.35 27.82 7.12
C LEU A 58 -5.55 28.67 7.57
N ASP A 59 -5.58 29.03 8.83
CA ASP A 59 -6.72 29.54 9.56
C ASP A 59 -6.60 31.04 9.82
N HIS A 60 -6.62 31.81 8.73
CA HIS A 60 -6.71 33.26 8.79
C HIS A 60 -7.49 33.79 7.60
N THR A 61 -8.08 34.97 7.78
CA THR A 61 -8.81 35.63 6.69
C THR A 61 -7.85 36.36 5.76
N LEU A 62 -7.88 36.04 4.48
CA LEU A 62 -7.23 36.81 3.43
C LEU A 62 -8.01 38.11 3.19
N LYS A 63 -7.37 39.25 3.45
CA LYS A 63 -7.88 40.60 3.24
C LYS A 63 -6.81 41.43 2.54
N GLY A 64 -7.21 42.44 1.76
CA GLY A 64 -6.25 43.34 1.10
C GLY A 64 -5.33 42.60 0.12
N ASP A 65 -4.02 42.77 0.30
CA ASP A 65 -3.01 42.05 -0.47
C ASP A 65 -2.95 40.58 -0.04
N LEU A 66 -3.17 39.67 -0.99
CA LEU A 66 -3.14 38.23 -0.71
C LEU A 66 -1.74 37.75 -0.34
N PHE A 67 -0.68 38.47 -0.74
CA PHE A 67 0.71 38.11 -0.47
C PHE A 67 1.16 38.46 0.95
N ASP A 68 0.34 39.17 1.73
CA ASP A 68 0.54 39.30 3.19
C ASP A 68 0.40 37.95 3.91
N SER A 69 -0.28 36.97 3.29
CA SER A 69 -0.31 35.60 3.78
C SER A 69 0.99 34.88 3.42
N THR A 70 1.77 34.51 4.44
CA THR A 70 3.01 33.74 4.29
C THR A 70 2.81 32.48 3.45
N LEU A 71 1.68 31.79 3.62
CA LEU A 71 1.38 30.57 2.86
C LEU A 71 1.12 30.86 1.38
N VAL A 72 0.36 31.92 1.08
CA VAL A 72 0.10 32.33 -0.31
C VAL A 72 1.39 32.81 -0.97
N GLY A 73 2.19 33.64 -0.29
CA GLY A 73 3.49 34.10 -0.77
C GLY A 73 4.44 32.94 -1.09
N PHE A 74 4.58 31.99 -0.16
CA PHE A 74 5.36 30.77 -0.37
C PHE A 74 4.89 29.98 -1.61
N LEU A 75 3.59 29.79 -1.77
CA LEU A 75 3.04 29.09 -2.93
C LEU A 75 3.22 29.87 -4.23
N ALA A 76 3.21 31.20 -4.21
CA ALA A 76 3.50 32.01 -5.38
C ALA A 76 4.95 31.79 -5.84
N VAL A 77 5.90 31.74 -4.90
CA VAL A 77 7.31 31.43 -5.19
C VAL A 77 7.47 30.02 -5.76
N LEU A 78 6.72 29.03 -5.27
CA LEU A 78 6.71 27.69 -5.85
C LEU A 78 6.19 27.66 -7.30
N GLY A 79 5.47 28.70 -7.74
CA GLY A 79 5.05 28.89 -9.12
C GLY A 79 6.19 29.26 -10.07
N VAL A 80 7.37 29.62 -9.56
CA VAL A 80 8.55 29.94 -10.35
C VAL A 80 9.36 28.67 -10.61
N ASP A 81 9.77 28.48 -11.87
CA ASP A 81 10.75 27.47 -12.29
C ASP A 81 12.14 28.14 -12.35
N PRO A 82 13.00 27.96 -11.33
CA PRO A 82 14.31 28.60 -11.31
C PRO A 82 15.24 28.07 -12.40
N ALA A 83 15.06 26.82 -12.84
CA ALA A 83 15.90 26.22 -13.89
C ALA A 83 15.57 26.80 -15.27
N ARG A 84 14.28 27.02 -15.54
CA ARG A 84 13.82 27.61 -16.80
C ARG A 84 13.73 29.14 -16.79
N GLN A 85 13.99 29.76 -15.64
CA GLN A 85 13.83 31.21 -15.42
C GLN A 85 12.45 31.74 -15.87
N ASN A 86 11.40 30.93 -15.69
CA ASN A 86 10.04 31.27 -16.10
C ASN A 86 9.02 30.69 -15.10
N PHE A 87 7.74 30.98 -15.26
CA PHE A 87 6.69 30.34 -14.47
C PHE A 87 6.54 28.85 -14.84
N ARG A 88 6.24 28.04 -13.83
CA ARG A 88 5.86 26.64 -14.03
C ARG A 88 4.56 26.55 -14.82
N ASP A 89 4.47 25.52 -15.65
CA ASP A 89 3.23 25.21 -16.34
C ASP A 89 2.14 24.73 -15.35
N PRO A 90 0.86 24.73 -15.75
CA PRO A 90 -0.24 24.29 -14.90
C PRO A 90 -0.10 22.87 -14.34
N TYR A 91 0.46 21.92 -15.10
CA TYR A 91 0.69 20.56 -14.63
C TYR A 91 1.72 20.56 -13.50
N GLY A 92 2.87 21.21 -13.72
CA GLY A 92 3.93 21.34 -12.72
C GLY A 92 3.44 22.04 -11.46
N TYR A 93 2.76 23.17 -11.58
CA TYR A 93 2.36 23.96 -10.43
C TYR A 93 1.20 23.36 -9.61
N THR A 94 0.19 22.78 -10.27
CA THR A 94 -0.96 22.18 -9.56
C THR A 94 -0.60 20.97 -8.71
N SER A 95 0.57 20.36 -8.93
CA SER A 95 1.13 19.30 -8.10
C SER A 95 1.45 19.79 -6.68
N TYR A 96 2.12 20.95 -6.54
CA TYR A 96 2.40 21.58 -5.25
C TYR A 96 1.11 21.96 -4.51
N LEU A 97 0.17 22.58 -5.21
CA LEU A 97 -1.14 22.92 -4.63
C LEU A 97 -1.88 21.67 -4.15
N SER A 98 -1.83 20.58 -4.91
CA SER A 98 -2.46 19.31 -4.53
C SER A 98 -1.80 18.68 -3.30
N GLY A 99 -0.46 18.72 -3.23
CA GLY A 99 0.29 18.27 -2.06
C GLY A 99 -0.12 19.03 -0.81
N LEU A 100 -0.17 20.36 -0.87
CA LEU A 100 -0.57 21.19 0.25
C LEU A 100 -2.02 20.96 0.69
N VAL A 101 -2.96 20.81 -0.26
CA VAL A 101 -4.35 20.46 0.06
C VAL A 101 -4.41 19.16 0.87
N LYS A 102 -3.64 18.14 0.45
CA LYS A 102 -3.62 16.85 1.15
C LYS A 102 -2.99 16.96 2.54
N MET A 103 -1.88 17.69 2.67
CA MET A 103 -1.25 17.95 3.97
C MET A 103 -2.19 18.70 4.91
N ALA A 104 -2.82 19.78 4.45
CA ALA A 104 -3.79 20.56 5.23
C ALA A 104 -4.94 19.69 5.74
N GLN A 105 -5.51 18.83 4.90
CA GLN A 105 -6.57 17.88 5.31
C GLN A 105 -6.09 16.93 6.40
N MET A 106 -4.87 16.39 6.29
CA MET A 106 -4.31 15.48 7.29
C MET A 106 -4.01 16.21 8.61
N LEU A 107 -3.49 17.43 8.56
CA LEU A 107 -3.19 18.23 9.75
C LEU A 107 -4.47 18.61 10.51
N VAL A 108 -5.53 18.98 9.80
CA VAL A 108 -6.83 19.27 10.41
C VAL A 108 -7.44 18.02 11.04
N ALA A 109 -7.33 16.85 10.38
CA ALA A 109 -7.77 15.59 10.96
C ALA A 109 -6.95 15.23 12.23
N LEU A 110 -5.63 15.40 12.19
CA LEU A 110 -4.75 15.18 13.34
C LEU A 110 -5.12 16.11 14.51
N GLN A 111 -5.33 17.40 14.23
CA GLN A 111 -5.75 18.37 15.24
C GLN A 111 -7.10 17.98 15.86
N ALA A 112 -8.07 17.52 15.05
CA ALA A 112 -9.37 17.09 15.53
C ALA A 112 -9.29 15.86 16.46
N VAL A 113 -8.45 14.88 16.12
CA VAL A 113 -8.17 13.71 16.98
C VAL A 113 -7.54 14.13 18.30
N ARG A 114 -6.52 15.00 18.26
CA ARG A 114 -5.86 15.50 19.47
C ARG A 114 -6.80 16.27 20.39
N LEU A 115 -7.69 17.10 19.84
CA LEU A 115 -8.70 17.81 20.61
C LEU A 115 -9.66 16.85 21.33
N ALA A 116 -9.97 15.70 20.72
CA ALA A 116 -10.77 14.67 21.36
C ALA A 116 -9.98 13.90 22.44
N GLU A 117 -8.73 13.53 22.17
CA GLU A 117 -7.85 12.84 23.13
C GLU A 117 -7.57 13.67 24.38
N THR A 118 -7.45 14.99 24.22
CA THR A 118 -7.27 15.95 25.33
C THR A 118 -8.58 16.33 26.03
N GLY A 119 -9.71 15.78 25.59
CA GLY A 119 -11.03 16.02 26.19
C GLY A 119 -11.62 17.40 25.90
N GLN A 120 -11.05 18.18 24.97
CA GLN A 120 -11.60 19.48 24.58
C GLN A 120 -12.88 19.36 23.75
N VAL A 121 -13.02 18.26 22.98
CA VAL A 121 -14.25 17.89 22.28
C VAL A 121 -14.63 16.45 22.58
N THR A 122 -15.92 16.13 22.49
CA THR A 122 -16.42 14.77 22.77
C THR A 122 -16.10 13.80 21.64
N HIS A 123 -16.23 14.23 20.37
CA HIS A 123 -15.92 13.41 19.22
C HIS A 123 -15.06 14.20 18.21
N PRO A 124 -14.04 13.60 17.56
CA PRO A 124 -13.18 14.32 16.62
C PRO A 124 -13.94 14.90 15.42
N ALA A 125 -15.09 14.31 15.07
CA ALA A 125 -15.95 14.85 14.01
C ALA A 125 -16.42 16.29 14.31
N ASP A 126 -16.66 16.63 15.58
CA ASP A 126 -17.16 17.96 15.97
C ASP A 126 -16.11 19.03 15.70
N ALA A 127 -14.87 18.80 16.14
CA ALA A 127 -13.74 19.69 15.86
C ALA A 127 -13.42 19.76 14.36
N LEU A 128 -13.55 18.64 13.65
CA LEU A 128 -13.33 18.59 12.21
C LEU A 128 -14.35 19.44 11.45
N ASP A 129 -15.63 19.33 11.79
CA ASP A 129 -16.70 20.11 11.15
C ASP A 129 -16.53 21.61 11.41
N GLU A 130 -16.19 21.99 12.65
CA GLU A 130 -15.92 23.39 13.01
C GLU A 130 -14.74 23.97 12.20
N MET A 131 -13.58 23.30 12.20
CA MET A 131 -12.41 23.74 11.42
C MET A 131 -12.71 23.76 9.91
N ARG A 132 -13.48 22.76 9.42
CA ARG A 132 -13.87 22.69 8.01
C ARG A 132 -14.66 23.92 7.60
N GLU A 133 -15.69 24.26 8.37
CA GLU A 133 -16.57 25.40 8.10
C GLU A 133 -15.82 26.73 8.17
N ARG A 134 -14.89 26.83 9.11
CA ARG A 134 -14.15 28.06 9.39
C ARG A 134 -13.11 28.42 8.33
N PHE A 135 -12.37 27.45 7.77
CA PHE A 135 -11.29 27.78 6.82
C PHE A 135 -11.06 26.77 5.67
N LEU A 136 -11.72 25.61 5.63
CA LEU A 136 -11.55 24.64 4.53
C LEU A 136 -12.66 24.66 3.46
N LEU A 137 -13.83 25.25 3.76
CA LEU A 137 -14.93 25.28 2.81
C LEU A 137 -14.65 26.18 1.60
N TYR A 138 -15.26 25.81 0.47
CA TYR A 138 -15.23 26.62 -0.73
C TYR A 138 -15.96 27.95 -0.51
N GLY A 139 -15.36 29.05 -0.96
CA GLY A 139 -15.92 30.40 -0.82
C GLY A 139 -15.47 31.15 0.45
N VAL A 140 -14.92 30.43 1.44
CA VAL A 140 -14.29 31.07 2.61
C VAL A 140 -13.05 31.84 2.15
N ARG A 141 -12.87 33.06 2.69
CA ARG A 141 -11.70 33.91 2.41
C ARG A 141 -10.49 33.46 3.23
N ALA A 142 -10.10 32.20 3.11
CA ALA A 142 -8.93 31.61 3.77
C ALA A 142 -7.91 31.11 2.73
N PRO A 143 -6.63 30.91 3.11
CA PRO A 143 -5.60 30.31 2.25
C PRO A 143 -6.07 29.06 1.53
N PHE A 144 -6.75 28.14 2.22
CA PHE A 144 -7.24 26.91 1.61
C PHE A 144 -8.24 27.16 0.46
N GLY A 145 -9.13 28.13 0.61
CA GLY A 145 -10.04 28.57 -0.45
C GLY A 145 -9.32 29.20 -1.65
N TRP A 146 -8.20 29.88 -1.44
CA TRP A 146 -7.33 30.37 -2.52
C TRP A 146 -6.63 29.22 -3.25
N ILE A 147 -6.00 28.30 -2.50
CA ILE A 147 -5.28 27.13 -3.02
C ILE A 147 -6.20 26.26 -3.88
N THR A 148 -7.38 25.93 -3.37
CA THR A 148 -8.34 25.04 -4.06
C THR A 148 -8.91 25.67 -5.32
N ARG A 149 -9.18 26.99 -5.32
CA ARG A 149 -9.60 27.72 -6.54
C ARG A 149 -8.50 27.73 -7.60
N LEU A 150 -7.28 28.10 -7.22
CA LEU A 150 -6.15 28.14 -8.15
C LEU A 150 -5.82 26.76 -8.71
N ARG A 151 -5.87 25.72 -7.87
CA ARG A 151 -5.73 24.33 -8.29
C ARG A 151 -6.82 23.91 -9.27
N THR A 152 -8.08 24.28 -9.01
CA THR A 152 -9.21 23.93 -9.89
C THR A 152 -9.07 24.62 -11.24
N TYR A 153 -8.67 25.89 -11.24
CA TYR A 153 -8.37 26.64 -12.45
C TYR A 153 -7.23 26.02 -13.25
N GLY A 154 -6.10 25.73 -12.60
CA GLY A 154 -4.96 25.07 -13.24
C GLY A 154 -5.31 23.68 -13.80
N LYS A 155 -6.11 22.89 -13.07
CA LYS A 155 -6.62 21.60 -13.56
C LYS A 155 -7.53 21.75 -14.77
N LYS A 156 -8.36 22.80 -14.83
CA LYS A 156 -9.19 23.07 -16.01
C LYS A 156 -8.31 23.32 -17.22
N ILE A 157 -7.29 24.17 -17.07
CA ILE A 157 -6.31 24.43 -18.14
C ILE A 157 -5.61 23.14 -18.55
N GLN A 158 -5.09 22.37 -17.58
CA GLN A 158 -4.42 21.09 -17.83
C GLN A 158 -5.30 20.13 -18.64
N ASN A 159 -6.57 19.99 -18.28
CA ASN A 159 -7.49 19.08 -18.94
C ASN A 159 -7.95 19.58 -20.32
N SER A 160 -7.85 20.89 -20.60
CA SER A 160 -8.20 21.49 -21.89
C SER A 160 -7.00 21.78 -22.78
N THR A 161 -5.78 21.61 -22.28
CA THR A 161 -4.54 21.84 -23.03
C THR A 161 -4.04 20.51 -23.55
N THR A 162 -3.81 20.43 -24.86
CA THR A 162 -3.17 19.27 -25.48
C THR A 162 -1.76 19.14 -24.92
N ALA A 163 -1.48 18.06 -24.20
CA ALA A 163 -0.13 17.76 -23.75
C ALA A 163 0.76 17.45 -24.96
N MET A 164 2.02 17.90 -24.93
CA MET A 164 3.02 17.42 -25.88
C MET A 164 3.10 15.88 -25.78
N GLY A 165 3.05 15.21 -26.92
CA GLY A 165 3.16 13.75 -26.95
C GLY A 165 4.49 13.31 -26.37
N TYR A 166 4.45 12.42 -25.36
CA TYR A 166 5.65 11.76 -24.84
C TYR A 166 5.78 10.33 -25.35
N ILE A 167 4.78 9.83 -26.08
CA ILE A 167 4.69 8.47 -26.58
C ILE A 167 4.67 8.54 -28.10
N TYR A 168 5.62 7.87 -28.72
CA TYR A 168 5.75 7.79 -30.17
C TYR A 168 5.81 6.31 -30.56
N TRP A 169 5.13 5.97 -31.65
CA TRP A 169 5.26 4.67 -32.30
C TRP A 169 6.09 4.83 -33.56
N SER A 170 6.93 3.85 -33.88
CA SER A 170 7.49 3.72 -35.22
C SER A 170 6.38 3.49 -36.25
N ASP A 171 6.64 3.83 -37.51
CA ASP A 171 5.65 3.71 -38.60
C ASP A 171 5.12 2.27 -38.80
N ASP A 172 5.91 1.27 -38.39
CA ASP A 172 5.56 -0.16 -38.42
C ASP A 172 4.86 -0.67 -37.14
N GLU A 173 4.59 0.23 -36.18
CA GLU A 173 4.02 -0.06 -34.87
C GLU A 173 4.81 -1.10 -34.05
N GLN A 174 6.09 -1.34 -34.38
CA GLN A 174 6.92 -2.33 -33.68
C GLN A 174 7.73 -1.74 -32.53
N THR A 175 7.89 -0.42 -32.46
CA THR A 175 8.71 0.23 -31.45
C THR A 175 7.97 1.38 -30.78
N LEU A 176 7.88 1.30 -29.46
CA LEU A 176 7.34 2.34 -28.59
C LEU A 176 8.50 3.16 -28.01
N SER A 177 8.45 4.47 -28.17
CA SER A 177 9.36 5.42 -27.53
C SER A 177 8.62 6.23 -26.48
N TYR A 178 9.11 6.24 -25.24
CA TYR A 178 8.63 7.04 -24.13
C TYR A 178 9.80 7.75 -23.43
N LYS A 179 9.93 9.06 -23.61
CA LYS A 179 11.12 9.83 -23.17
C LYS A 179 12.40 9.16 -23.67
N ASP A 180 13.30 8.77 -22.77
CA ASP A 180 14.57 8.10 -23.08
C ASP A 180 14.43 6.57 -23.20
N LEU A 181 13.23 6.02 -22.98
CA LEU A 181 12.97 4.59 -23.14
C LEU A 181 12.50 4.29 -24.56
N GLN A 182 13.18 3.36 -25.21
CA GLN A 182 12.73 2.76 -26.47
C GLN A 182 12.55 1.25 -26.26
N MET A 183 11.40 0.73 -26.64
CA MET A 183 11.04 -0.67 -26.44
C MET A 183 10.38 -1.24 -27.69
N SER A 184 10.97 -2.29 -28.26
CA SER A 184 10.36 -3.03 -29.36
C SER A 184 9.33 -4.04 -28.85
N MET A 185 8.34 -4.37 -29.67
CA MET A 185 7.37 -5.42 -29.37
C MET A 185 8.02 -6.80 -29.23
N GLN A 186 9.13 -7.06 -29.94
CA GLN A 186 9.97 -8.24 -29.72
C GLN A 186 10.60 -8.21 -28.31
N GLY A 187 11.22 -7.09 -27.94
CA GLY A 187 11.83 -6.91 -26.62
C GLY A 187 10.81 -7.04 -25.49
N PHE A 188 9.60 -6.50 -25.66
CA PHE A 188 8.52 -6.64 -24.69
C PHE A 188 8.06 -8.09 -24.52
N ARG A 189 7.86 -8.83 -25.61
CA ARG A 189 7.50 -10.26 -25.56
C ARG A 189 8.61 -11.09 -24.91
N GLN A 190 9.87 -10.81 -25.26
CA GLN A 190 11.03 -11.47 -24.66
C GLN A 190 11.13 -11.15 -23.16
N PHE A 191 10.91 -9.91 -22.76
CA PHE A 191 10.86 -9.52 -21.35
C PHE A 191 9.83 -10.36 -20.58
N ILE A 192 8.59 -10.44 -21.07
CA ILE A 192 7.54 -11.24 -20.41
C ILE A 192 7.95 -12.72 -20.35
N ALA A 193 8.42 -13.30 -21.45
CA ALA A 193 8.86 -14.69 -21.50
C ALA A 193 9.99 -14.97 -20.50
N SER A 194 10.98 -14.07 -20.40
CA SER A 194 12.06 -14.18 -19.42
C SER A 194 11.56 -14.04 -17.98
N GLN A 195 10.58 -13.17 -17.70
CA GLN A 195 9.99 -13.10 -16.36
C GLN A 195 9.26 -14.39 -15.99
N VAL A 196 8.56 -15.03 -16.94
CA VAL A 196 7.91 -16.33 -16.71
C VAL A 196 8.95 -17.42 -16.43
N GLN A 197 10.02 -17.50 -17.23
CA GLN A 197 11.11 -18.47 -17.03
C GLN A 197 11.78 -18.30 -15.67
N LEU A 198 12.08 -17.07 -15.27
CA LEU A 198 12.67 -16.77 -13.96
C LEU A 198 11.72 -17.16 -12.83
N ALA A 199 10.41 -16.92 -12.96
CA ALA A 199 9.43 -17.32 -11.94
C ALA A 199 9.28 -18.85 -11.85
N GLN A 200 9.37 -19.56 -12.98
CA GLN A 200 9.38 -21.03 -13.01
C GLN A 200 10.63 -21.60 -12.35
N ALA A 201 11.80 -20.99 -12.55
CA ALA A 201 13.04 -21.37 -11.89
C ALA A 201 13.00 -21.08 -10.38
N GLU A 202 12.50 -19.91 -9.98
CA GLU A 202 12.28 -19.56 -8.57
C GLU A 202 11.31 -20.55 -7.91
N LEU A 203 10.18 -20.88 -8.55
CA LEU A 203 9.26 -21.90 -8.04
C LEU A 203 9.91 -23.28 -7.94
N ALA A 204 10.75 -23.66 -8.89
CA ALA A 204 11.44 -24.95 -8.87
C ALA A 204 12.34 -25.10 -7.64
N GLN A 205 13.05 -24.02 -7.25
CA GLN A 205 13.85 -24.00 -6.03
C GLN A 205 13.00 -24.20 -4.77
N LEU A 206 11.77 -23.66 -4.74
CA LEU A 206 10.85 -23.79 -3.61
C LEU A 206 10.34 -25.22 -3.40
N PHE A 207 10.50 -26.13 -4.36
CA PHE A 207 10.16 -27.54 -4.17
C PHE A 207 11.21 -28.34 -3.39
N LEU A 208 12.37 -27.73 -3.07
CA LEU A 208 13.44 -28.38 -2.31
C LEU A 208 13.84 -29.73 -2.94
N LEU A 209 14.23 -29.67 -4.21
CA LEU A 209 14.72 -30.81 -4.97
C LEU A 209 16.24 -30.90 -4.84
N HIS A 210 16.75 -32.11 -4.61
CA HIS A 210 18.17 -32.42 -4.74
C HIS A 210 18.59 -32.38 -6.22
N GLU A 211 19.87 -32.14 -6.50
CA GLU A 211 20.38 -32.05 -7.89
C GLU A 211 20.18 -33.34 -8.69
N GLU A 212 20.10 -34.47 -7.99
CA GLU A 212 19.90 -35.80 -8.58
C GLU A 212 18.41 -36.16 -8.78
N GLU A 213 17.49 -35.36 -8.23
CA GLU A 213 16.06 -35.63 -8.32
C GLU A 213 15.45 -35.02 -9.58
N VAL A 214 14.68 -35.83 -10.30
CA VAL A 214 13.91 -35.38 -11.45
C VAL A 214 12.59 -34.78 -10.97
N ARG A 215 12.34 -33.52 -11.34
CA ARG A 215 11.15 -32.77 -10.92
C ARG A 215 9.86 -33.52 -11.20
N GLU A 216 9.74 -34.14 -12.37
CA GLU A 216 8.53 -34.83 -12.83
C GLU A 216 8.22 -36.10 -12.04
N GLU A 217 9.22 -36.68 -11.37
CA GLU A 217 9.07 -37.88 -10.52
C GLU A 217 8.68 -37.51 -9.09
N VAL A 218 9.16 -36.35 -8.62
CA VAL A 218 9.00 -35.91 -7.24
C VAL A 218 7.80 -34.97 -7.06
N VAL A 219 7.72 -33.93 -7.89
CA VAL A 219 6.71 -32.89 -7.75
C VAL A 219 5.41 -33.36 -8.40
N PRO A 220 4.29 -33.39 -7.66
CA PRO A 220 3.02 -33.82 -8.22
C PRO A 220 2.62 -33.02 -9.47
N GLN A 221 2.30 -33.73 -10.55
CA GLN A 221 1.90 -33.10 -11.81
C GLN A 221 0.54 -32.43 -11.68
N LEU A 222 0.44 -31.23 -12.25
CA LEU A 222 -0.76 -30.40 -12.19
C LEU A 222 -1.54 -30.44 -13.51
N ALA A 223 -2.66 -31.17 -13.52
CA ALA A 223 -3.62 -31.13 -14.62
C ALA A 223 -4.55 -29.91 -14.47
N LEU A 224 -4.05 -28.71 -14.82
CA LEU A 224 -4.81 -27.46 -14.66
C LEU A 224 -6.24 -27.52 -15.22
N HIS A 225 -6.43 -28.14 -16.37
CA HIS A 225 -7.72 -28.23 -17.05
C HIS A 225 -8.77 -29.08 -16.32
N GLU A 226 -8.36 -29.91 -15.35
CA GLU A 226 -9.27 -30.72 -14.53
C GLU A 226 -9.71 -29.98 -13.26
N LEU A 227 -9.05 -28.87 -12.92
CA LEU A 227 -9.39 -28.07 -11.75
C LEU A 227 -10.72 -27.36 -11.95
N GLN A 228 -11.53 -27.40 -10.90
CA GLN A 228 -12.84 -26.77 -10.87
C GLN A 228 -13.00 -25.92 -9.61
N ASP A 229 -13.91 -24.97 -9.70
CA ASP A 229 -14.24 -24.10 -8.59
C ASP A 229 -15.74 -23.84 -8.53
N ASP A 230 -16.22 -23.49 -7.34
CA ASP A 230 -17.56 -23.00 -7.12
C ASP A 230 -17.47 -21.52 -6.71
N PRO A 231 -17.80 -20.59 -7.62
CA PRO A 231 -17.79 -19.16 -7.30
C PRO A 231 -18.94 -18.74 -6.38
N THR A 232 -20.00 -19.56 -6.27
CA THR A 232 -21.18 -19.28 -5.43
C THR A 232 -20.96 -19.66 -3.98
N ASN A 233 -20.01 -20.55 -3.70
CA ASN A 233 -19.67 -20.94 -2.35
C ASN A 233 -19.03 -19.76 -1.59
N ASN A 234 -19.68 -19.37 -0.49
CA ASN A 234 -19.30 -18.27 0.39
C ASN A 234 -18.79 -18.75 1.77
N GLN A 235 -18.55 -20.05 1.94
CA GLN A 235 -18.03 -20.60 3.18
C GLN A 235 -16.69 -19.94 3.51
N ARG A 236 -16.54 -19.51 4.77
CA ARG A 236 -15.27 -18.94 5.26
C ARG A 236 -14.15 -19.95 5.05
N GLY A 237 -13.02 -19.49 4.51
CA GLY A 237 -11.87 -20.33 4.24
C GLY A 237 -11.92 -21.03 2.88
N TRP A 238 -13.05 -20.98 2.15
CA TRP A 238 -13.20 -21.69 0.88
C TRP A 238 -12.31 -21.13 -0.23
N ASN A 239 -11.76 -22.05 -1.01
CA ASN A 239 -11.10 -21.85 -2.30
C ASN A 239 -11.21 -23.13 -3.14
N PHE A 240 -10.75 -23.08 -4.40
CA PHE A 240 -10.83 -24.19 -5.34
C PHE A 240 -10.16 -25.50 -4.85
N LEU A 241 -9.16 -25.44 -3.96
CA LEU A 241 -8.52 -26.64 -3.38
C LEU A 241 -9.46 -27.41 -2.44
N GLN A 242 -10.54 -26.78 -1.99
CA GLN A 242 -11.57 -27.41 -1.17
C GLN A 242 -12.70 -28.03 -1.99
N ASP A 243 -12.77 -27.73 -3.29
CA ASP A 243 -13.77 -28.28 -4.20
C ASP A 243 -13.60 -29.81 -4.34
N PRO A 244 -14.64 -30.63 -4.11
CA PRO A 244 -14.56 -32.08 -4.23
C PRO A 244 -14.06 -32.56 -5.60
N ARG A 245 -14.38 -31.83 -6.68
CA ARG A 245 -13.98 -32.17 -8.06
C ARG A 245 -12.48 -31.95 -8.25
N THR A 246 -11.98 -30.81 -7.79
CA THR A 246 -10.53 -30.53 -7.73
C THR A 246 -9.80 -31.54 -6.85
N ARG A 247 -10.32 -31.85 -5.66
CA ARG A 247 -9.70 -32.83 -4.76
C ARG A 247 -9.60 -34.23 -5.37
N LYS A 248 -10.55 -34.60 -6.22
CA LYS A 248 -10.52 -35.89 -6.93
C LYS A 248 -9.50 -35.90 -8.07
N ALA A 249 -9.33 -34.77 -8.76
CA ALA A 249 -8.37 -34.63 -9.85
C ALA A 249 -6.92 -34.52 -9.35
N MET A 250 -6.72 -33.97 -8.15
CA MET A 250 -5.39 -33.72 -7.60
C MET A 250 -4.76 -35.00 -7.02
N PRO A 251 -3.47 -35.26 -7.30
CA PRO A 251 -2.76 -36.46 -6.80
C PRO A 251 -2.56 -36.43 -5.27
N THR A 252 -2.57 -35.26 -4.66
CA THR A 252 -2.46 -35.07 -3.20
C THR A 252 -3.22 -33.83 -2.76
N ARG A 253 -3.58 -33.77 -1.46
CA ARG A 253 -4.15 -32.56 -0.84
C ARG A 253 -3.16 -31.41 -0.78
N GLY A 254 -1.86 -31.68 -0.84
CA GLY A 254 -0.80 -30.67 -0.82
C GLY A 254 -0.50 -30.04 0.55
N GLU A 255 -1.48 -30.01 1.46
CA GLU A 255 -1.38 -29.33 2.78
C GLU A 255 -0.13 -29.68 3.59
N ARG A 256 0.35 -30.92 3.50
CA ARG A 256 1.56 -31.40 4.17
C ARG A 256 2.66 -31.85 3.22
N TRP A 257 2.47 -31.78 1.90
CA TRP A 257 3.38 -32.44 0.95
C TRP A 257 4.85 -32.01 1.12
N LEU A 258 5.11 -30.70 1.15
CA LEU A 258 6.48 -30.19 1.33
C LEU A 258 6.97 -30.29 2.78
N LEU A 259 6.05 -30.26 3.75
CA LEU A 259 6.39 -30.51 5.15
C LEU A 259 6.86 -31.94 5.37
N ASP A 260 6.08 -32.93 4.91
CA ASP A 260 6.40 -34.34 5.02
C ASP A 260 7.70 -34.65 4.27
N ARG A 261 7.92 -34.02 3.11
CA ARG A 261 9.21 -34.09 2.40
C ARG A 261 10.40 -33.65 3.25
N VAL A 262 10.31 -32.48 3.89
CA VAL A 262 11.36 -31.98 4.80
C VAL A 262 11.53 -32.89 6.02
N LEU A 263 10.45 -33.52 6.48
CA LEU A 263 10.50 -34.46 7.60
C LEU A 263 11.07 -35.82 7.21
N GLU A 264 10.91 -36.28 5.97
CA GLU A 264 11.28 -37.63 5.51
C GLU A 264 12.67 -37.69 4.89
N ALA A 265 13.09 -36.68 4.13
CA ALA A 265 14.40 -36.64 3.49
C ALA A 265 15.48 -36.24 4.50
N ASP A 266 16.48 -37.10 4.72
CA ASP A 266 17.49 -36.89 5.77
C ASP A 266 18.28 -35.60 5.59
N TRP A 267 18.68 -35.25 4.36
CA TRP A 267 19.41 -34.00 4.09
C TRP A 267 18.60 -32.74 4.38
N LEU A 268 17.29 -32.74 4.07
CA LEU A 268 16.39 -31.63 4.41
C LEU A 268 16.12 -31.58 5.90
N ARG A 269 16.01 -32.73 6.55
CA ARG A 269 15.82 -32.81 7.99
C ARG A 269 17.02 -32.21 8.71
N GLU A 270 18.23 -32.58 8.29
CA GLU A 270 19.49 -32.03 8.79
C GLU A 270 19.65 -30.55 8.49
N GLU A 271 19.14 -30.05 7.36
CA GLU A 271 19.18 -28.64 7.00
C GLU A 271 18.23 -27.81 7.85
N PHE A 272 16.96 -28.22 7.97
CA PHE A 272 15.89 -27.42 8.57
C PHE A 272 15.69 -27.61 10.07
N MET A 273 16.18 -28.71 10.65
CA MET A 273 15.87 -29.07 12.04
C MET A 273 17.10 -29.46 12.86
N GLU A 274 16.97 -29.25 14.17
CA GLU A 274 17.89 -29.74 15.19
C GLU A 274 17.11 -30.57 16.19
N ILE A 275 17.61 -31.77 16.46
CA ILE A 275 17.02 -32.68 17.44
C ILE A 275 17.86 -32.59 18.71
N HIS A 276 17.25 -32.07 19.77
CA HIS A 276 17.87 -31.99 21.09
C HIS A 276 17.26 -33.05 22.01
N GLN A 277 18.10 -33.84 22.68
CA GLN A 277 17.63 -34.75 23.72
C GLN A 277 17.52 -34.00 25.05
N ILE A 278 16.29 -33.83 25.53
CA ILE A 278 16.01 -33.27 26.86
C ILE A 278 15.39 -34.38 27.71
N GLY A 279 16.24 -35.06 28.49
CA GLY A 279 15.82 -36.20 29.31
C GLY A 279 15.51 -37.44 28.47
N GLN A 280 14.27 -37.92 28.52
CA GLN A 280 13.77 -39.05 27.70
C GLN A 280 12.95 -38.60 26.48
N ARG A 281 12.94 -37.30 26.16
CA ARG A 281 12.18 -36.75 25.03
C ARG A 281 13.11 -36.06 24.04
N ASP A 282 12.88 -36.34 22.76
CA ASP A 282 13.48 -35.60 21.67
C ASP A 282 12.65 -34.33 21.44
N GLU A 283 13.28 -33.17 21.56
CA GLU A 283 12.71 -31.89 21.15
C GLU A 283 13.22 -31.54 19.75
N VAL A 284 12.29 -31.37 18.82
CA VAL A 284 12.58 -30.98 17.43
C VAL A 284 12.45 -29.46 17.33
N LEU A 285 13.57 -28.79 17.08
CA LEU A 285 13.64 -27.34 16.87
C LEU A 285 13.88 -27.05 15.40
N TRP A 286 13.13 -26.10 14.84
CA TRP A 286 13.36 -25.61 13.49
C TRP A 286 14.48 -24.57 13.49
N ARG A 287 15.43 -24.70 12.56
CA ARG A 287 16.56 -23.76 12.43
C ARG A 287 16.09 -22.45 11.79
N GLU A 288 16.25 -21.34 12.51
CA GLU A 288 15.75 -20.04 12.03
C GLU A 288 16.44 -19.55 10.75
N GLY A 289 17.73 -19.85 10.55
CA GLY A 289 18.47 -19.43 9.36
C GLY A 289 17.88 -19.98 8.04
N PRO A 290 17.85 -21.32 7.87
CA PRO A 290 17.23 -21.97 6.70
C PRO A 290 15.75 -21.62 6.53
N VAL A 291 14.99 -21.54 7.62
CA VAL A 291 13.57 -21.13 7.58
C VAL A 291 13.43 -19.70 7.05
N ALA A 292 14.22 -18.74 7.56
CA ALA A 292 14.19 -17.36 7.10
C ALA A 292 14.63 -17.25 5.62
N GLN A 293 15.65 -18.01 5.22
CA GLN A 293 16.12 -18.07 3.83
C GLN A 293 15.03 -18.60 2.89
N TYR A 294 14.34 -19.68 3.26
CA TYR A 294 13.24 -20.22 2.46
C TYR A 294 12.09 -19.21 2.32
N LEU A 295 11.69 -18.55 3.42
CA LEU A 295 10.64 -17.53 3.37
C LEU A 295 11.05 -16.32 2.50
N GLN A 296 12.33 -15.92 2.52
CA GLN A 296 12.85 -14.88 1.64
C GLN A 296 12.82 -15.28 0.15
N GLN A 297 13.10 -16.55 -0.16
CA GLN A 297 12.97 -17.07 -1.52
C GLN A 297 11.50 -17.04 -1.99
N VAL A 298 10.56 -17.39 -1.12
CA VAL A 298 9.12 -17.27 -1.40
C VAL A 298 8.73 -15.82 -1.66
N ASP A 299 9.21 -14.86 -0.86
CA ASP A 299 8.94 -13.44 -1.08
C ASP A 299 9.47 -12.96 -2.45
N ARG A 300 10.67 -13.39 -2.85
CA ARG A 300 11.24 -13.08 -4.16
C ARG A 300 10.36 -13.63 -5.30
N PHE A 301 9.94 -14.89 -5.17
CA PHE A 301 9.01 -15.51 -6.12
C PHE A 301 7.69 -14.74 -6.19
N LEU A 302 7.10 -14.35 -5.06
CA LEU A 302 5.85 -13.60 -5.00
C LEU A 302 5.96 -12.20 -5.61
N GLN A 303 7.10 -11.50 -5.45
CA GLN A 303 7.34 -10.22 -6.12
C GLN A 303 7.34 -10.37 -7.65
N ARG A 304 7.93 -11.46 -8.17
CA ARG A 304 7.89 -11.73 -9.61
C ARG A 304 6.52 -12.18 -10.08
N LEU A 305 5.82 -12.99 -9.27
CA LEU A 305 4.45 -13.41 -9.56
C LEU A 305 3.50 -12.19 -9.60
N LEU A 306 3.66 -11.23 -8.70
CA LEU A 306 2.92 -9.96 -8.71
C LEU A 306 3.09 -9.22 -10.04
N LEU A 307 4.33 -9.10 -10.54
CA LEU A 307 4.63 -8.50 -11.84
C LEU A 307 3.92 -9.27 -12.97
N LEU A 308 4.05 -10.59 -12.99
CA LEU A 308 3.43 -11.44 -14.01
C LEU A 308 1.90 -11.33 -14.01
N VAL A 309 1.26 -11.40 -12.85
CA VAL A 309 -0.20 -11.21 -12.70
C VAL A 309 -0.62 -9.82 -13.23
N HIS A 310 0.18 -8.78 -12.96
CA HIS A 310 -0.11 -7.42 -13.41
C HIS A 310 -0.04 -7.26 -14.93
N ILE A 311 1.03 -7.76 -15.57
CA ILE A 311 1.31 -7.49 -16.99
C ILE A 311 0.66 -8.52 -17.95
N THR A 312 0.30 -9.70 -17.45
CA THR A 312 -0.27 -10.77 -18.28
C THR A 312 -1.78 -10.97 -18.12
N GLY A 313 -2.41 -10.38 -17.09
CA GLY A 313 -3.85 -10.50 -16.82
C GLY A 313 -4.76 -9.67 -17.74
N GLY A 314 -4.29 -9.29 -18.93
CA GLY A 314 -5.00 -8.36 -19.82
C GLY A 314 -4.85 -6.90 -19.36
N GLN A 315 -5.96 -6.17 -19.20
CA GLN A 315 -5.90 -4.78 -18.74
C GLN A 315 -5.41 -4.72 -17.28
N PRO A 316 -4.24 -4.11 -16.99
CA PRO A 316 -3.68 -4.15 -15.65
C PRO A 316 -4.60 -3.48 -14.62
N GLY A 317 -4.84 -4.17 -13.50
CA GLY A 317 -5.57 -3.61 -12.37
C GLY A 317 -4.78 -2.50 -11.69
N ARG A 318 -5.47 -1.62 -10.96
CA ARG A 318 -4.77 -0.63 -10.12
C ARG A 318 -3.98 -1.34 -9.02
N ALA A 319 -2.94 -0.68 -8.52
CA ALA A 319 -2.13 -1.20 -7.42
C ALA A 319 -3.00 -1.68 -6.24
N THR A 320 -4.01 -0.90 -5.85
CA THR A 320 -4.93 -1.27 -4.75
C THR A 320 -5.79 -2.49 -5.07
N GLU A 321 -6.20 -2.69 -6.32
CA GLU A 321 -6.99 -3.85 -6.76
C GLU A 321 -6.12 -5.12 -6.81
N LEU A 322 -4.88 -4.98 -7.26
CA LEU A 322 -3.91 -6.08 -7.37
C LEU A 322 -3.42 -6.54 -5.99
N LEU A 323 -3.06 -5.60 -5.11
CA LEU A 323 -2.50 -5.90 -3.80
C LEU A 323 -3.54 -6.42 -2.80
N SER A 324 -4.84 -6.24 -3.09
CA SER A 324 -5.93 -6.75 -2.27
C SER A 324 -6.48 -8.10 -2.73
N LEU A 325 -5.83 -8.79 -3.68
CA LEU A 325 -6.30 -10.09 -4.17
C LEU A 325 -6.30 -11.11 -3.03
N THR A 326 -7.44 -11.77 -2.83
CA THR A 326 -7.61 -12.82 -1.83
C THR A 326 -7.73 -14.19 -2.49
N HIS A 327 -7.05 -15.19 -1.95
CA HIS A 327 -7.11 -16.57 -2.44
C HIS A 327 -8.14 -17.42 -1.68
N SER A 328 -8.72 -16.89 -0.61
CA SER A 328 -9.67 -17.60 0.25
C SER A 328 -10.79 -16.66 0.71
N ASN A 329 -12.00 -17.20 0.83
CA ASN A 329 -13.16 -16.45 1.29
C ASN A 329 -12.98 -15.97 2.74
N THR A 330 -13.34 -14.72 3.02
CA THR A 330 -13.18 -14.10 4.35
C THR A 330 -14.53 -13.69 4.93
N LYS A 331 -14.55 -13.33 6.23
CA LYS A 331 -15.78 -12.85 6.88
C LYS A 331 -16.23 -11.48 6.32
N HIS A 332 -15.28 -10.64 5.93
CA HIS A 332 -15.54 -9.27 5.46
C HIS A 332 -15.72 -9.20 3.94
N SER A 333 -14.87 -9.91 3.18
CA SER A 333 -15.04 -10.13 1.74
C SER A 333 -15.73 -11.48 1.53
N ARG A 334 -17.06 -11.43 1.34
CA ARG A 334 -17.92 -12.62 1.15
C ARG A 334 -17.39 -13.59 0.07
N HIS A 335 -16.68 -13.06 -0.92
CA HIS A 335 -15.98 -13.84 -1.95
C HIS A 335 -14.50 -13.51 -1.97
N ARG A 336 -13.68 -14.52 -2.26
CA ARG A 336 -12.27 -14.36 -2.64
C ARG A 336 -12.14 -13.67 -4.00
N SER A 337 -10.91 -13.33 -4.38
CA SER A 337 -10.59 -12.73 -5.67
C SER A 337 -10.02 -13.72 -6.69
N ILE A 338 -9.52 -14.88 -6.25
CA ILE A 338 -8.90 -15.90 -7.13
C ILE A 338 -9.89 -17.05 -7.38
N PHE A 339 -10.15 -17.35 -8.66
CA PHE A 339 -11.04 -18.43 -9.09
C PHE A 339 -10.38 -19.27 -10.18
N ILE A 340 -10.87 -20.51 -10.36
CA ILE A 340 -10.52 -21.36 -11.50
C ILE A 340 -11.68 -21.38 -12.49
N GLU A 341 -11.39 -21.11 -13.75
CA GLU A 341 -12.35 -21.21 -14.85
C GLU A 341 -11.67 -21.79 -16.10
N HIS A 342 -12.20 -22.90 -16.62
CA HIS A 342 -11.64 -23.64 -17.77
C HIS A 342 -10.13 -23.94 -17.64
N GLY A 343 -9.68 -24.26 -16.43
CA GLY A 343 -8.28 -24.55 -16.13
C GLY A 343 -7.33 -23.35 -16.11
N LEU A 344 -7.87 -22.13 -16.15
CA LEU A 344 -7.11 -20.90 -15.96
C LEU A 344 -7.46 -20.25 -14.62
N VAL A 345 -6.49 -19.57 -14.05
CA VAL A 345 -6.73 -18.70 -12.91
C VAL A 345 -7.34 -17.40 -13.42
N SER A 346 -8.47 -17.02 -12.84
CA SER A 346 -9.05 -15.69 -13.02
C SER A 346 -8.99 -14.89 -11.71
N THR A 347 -8.70 -13.59 -11.86
CA THR A 347 -8.75 -12.63 -10.78
C THR A 347 -9.98 -11.74 -10.95
N VAL A 348 -10.76 -11.61 -9.87
CA VAL A 348 -12.01 -10.84 -9.85
C VAL A 348 -11.88 -9.72 -8.84
N THR A 349 -11.95 -8.48 -9.30
CA THR A 349 -11.87 -7.29 -8.45
C THR A 349 -13.10 -6.42 -8.62
N THR A 350 -13.52 -5.78 -7.53
CA THR A 350 -14.62 -4.82 -7.52
C THR A 350 -14.07 -3.41 -7.64
N TYR A 351 -14.47 -2.71 -8.68
CA TYR A 351 -14.06 -1.34 -8.95
C TYR A 351 -15.10 -0.35 -8.42
N HIS A 352 -14.64 0.58 -7.57
CA HIS A 352 -15.49 1.53 -6.85
C HIS A 352 -15.32 3.01 -7.24
N LYS A 353 -14.44 3.37 -8.20
CA LYS A 353 -14.38 4.80 -8.61
C LYS A 353 -15.65 5.16 -9.37
N GLY A 354 -16.35 6.17 -8.86
CA GLY A 354 -17.66 6.58 -9.36
C GLY A 354 -18.83 5.87 -8.67
N TYR A 355 -18.62 5.09 -7.61
CA TYR A 355 -19.72 4.52 -6.82
C TYR A 355 -20.63 5.62 -6.25
N SER A 356 -20.05 6.68 -5.70
CA SER A 356 -20.79 7.85 -5.21
C SER A 356 -21.58 8.60 -6.29
N ILE A 357 -21.29 8.35 -7.57
CA ILE A 357 -21.94 8.99 -8.72
C ILE A 357 -22.93 8.04 -9.42
N SER A 358 -22.61 6.76 -9.53
CA SER A 358 -23.35 5.77 -10.33
C SER A 358 -24.08 4.70 -9.51
N ASN A 359 -23.85 4.64 -8.20
CA ASN A 359 -24.37 3.65 -7.26
C ASN A 359 -24.20 2.18 -7.73
N SER A 360 -23.22 1.92 -8.59
CA SER A 360 -22.96 0.60 -9.18
C SER A 360 -21.49 0.21 -9.02
N THR A 361 -21.26 -1.03 -8.63
CA THR A 361 -19.92 -1.61 -8.50
C THR A 361 -19.63 -2.41 -9.77
N LYS A 362 -18.58 -2.06 -10.50
CA LYS A 362 -18.16 -2.83 -11.68
C LYS A 362 -17.30 -4.01 -11.24
N ILE A 363 -17.69 -5.21 -11.64
CA ILE A 363 -16.90 -6.43 -11.45
C ILE A 363 -16.00 -6.57 -12.67
N ILE A 364 -14.70 -6.77 -12.45
CA ILE A 364 -13.71 -6.92 -13.52
C ILE A 364 -13.05 -8.28 -13.37
N HIS A 365 -13.22 -9.12 -14.39
CA HIS A 365 -12.56 -10.41 -14.52
C HIS A 365 -11.29 -10.24 -15.35
N ARG A 366 -10.20 -10.87 -14.90
CA ARG A 366 -8.91 -10.90 -15.60
C ARG A 366 -8.37 -12.32 -15.58
N TYR A 367 -8.07 -12.86 -16.75
CA TYR A 367 -7.59 -14.23 -16.90
C TYR A 367 -6.08 -14.24 -17.04
N LEU A 368 -5.43 -15.13 -16.30
CA LEU A 368 -3.99 -15.34 -16.39
C LEU A 368 -3.67 -16.37 -17.46
N PRO A 369 -2.60 -16.20 -18.25
CA PRO A 369 -2.15 -17.23 -19.17
C PRO A 369 -1.82 -18.53 -18.43
N LYS A 370 -1.87 -19.66 -19.14
CA LYS A 370 -1.62 -21.00 -18.57
C LYS A 370 -0.35 -21.04 -17.70
N ALA A 371 0.77 -20.57 -18.23
CA ALA A 371 2.05 -20.60 -17.52
C ALA A 371 2.00 -19.84 -16.17
N VAL A 372 1.29 -18.71 -16.11
CA VAL A 372 1.14 -17.94 -14.86
C VAL A 372 0.09 -18.58 -13.94
N SER A 373 -0.97 -19.17 -14.50
CA SER A 373 -1.96 -19.95 -13.76
C SER A 373 -1.32 -21.13 -13.01
N GLU A 374 -0.39 -21.85 -13.65
CA GLU A 374 0.37 -22.95 -13.02
C GLU A 374 1.17 -22.45 -11.82
N LEU A 375 1.86 -21.32 -11.95
CA LEU A 375 2.64 -20.72 -10.86
C LEU A 375 1.75 -20.38 -9.66
N VAL A 376 0.60 -19.74 -9.90
CA VAL A 376 -0.35 -19.39 -8.82
C VAL A 376 -0.89 -20.66 -8.14
N VAL A 377 -1.27 -21.67 -8.92
CA VAL A 377 -1.86 -22.89 -8.35
C VAL A 377 -0.82 -23.68 -7.55
N TYR A 378 0.40 -23.87 -8.05
CA TYR A 378 1.46 -24.54 -7.29
C TYR A 378 1.80 -23.80 -6.00
N TYR A 379 1.84 -22.46 -6.04
CA TYR A 379 2.03 -21.66 -4.85
C TYR A 379 0.94 -21.92 -3.81
N LEU A 380 -0.34 -21.81 -4.19
CA LEU A 380 -1.46 -22.01 -3.28
C LEU A 380 -1.58 -23.45 -2.77
N TRP A 381 -1.18 -24.43 -3.59
CA TRP A 381 -1.34 -25.85 -3.30
C TRP A 381 -0.23 -26.46 -2.46
N LEU A 382 1.04 -26.17 -2.77
CA LEU A 382 2.19 -26.85 -2.15
C LEU A 382 3.06 -25.90 -1.30
N ILE A 383 3.30 -24.67 -1.79
CA ILE A 383 4.24 -23.74 -1.16
C ILE A 383 3.62 -23.02 0.04
N LEU A 384 2.44 -22.42 -0.14
CA LEU A 384 1.75 -21.65 0.88
C LEU A 384 1.43 -22.47 2.14
N PRO A 385 0.91 -23.73 2.07
CA PRO A 385 0.70 -24.54 3.26
C PRO A 385 1.99 -24.81 4.05
N PHE A 386 3.12 -24.97 3.35
CA PHE A 386 4.42 -25.14 3.99
C PHE A 386 4.90 -23.85 4.66
N CYS A 387 4.78 -22.69 4.01
CA CYS A 387 5.06 -21.40 4.65
C CYS A 387 4.25 -21.19 5.93
N GLN A 388 2.96 -21.54 5.90
CA GLN A 388 2.08 -21.47 7.08
C GLN A 388 2.51 -22.45 8.18
N SER A 389 3.05 -23.62 7.79
CA SER A 389 3.59 -24.61 8.74
C SER A 389 4.86 -24.09 9.39
N LEU A 390 5.80 -23.55 8.62
CA LEU A 390 7.03 -22.92 9.14
C LEU A 390 6.71 -21.76 10.08
N GLN A 391 5.78 -20.88 9.73
CA GLN A 391 5.35 -19.78 10.60
C GLN A 391 4.81 -20.26 11.95
N ARG A 392 4.06 -21.36 11.97
CA ARG A 392 3.54 -21.95 13.22
C ARG A 392 4.61 -22.68 14.01
N LEU A 393 5.41 -23.50 13.34
CA LEU A 393 6.35 -24.42 13.99
C LEU A 393 7.66 -23.75 14.39
N ALA A 394 8.22 -22.88 13.55
CA ALA A 394 9.49 -22.19 13.82
C ALA A 394 9.29 -20.86 14.55
N ARG A 395 8.27 -20.08 14.18
CA ARG A 395 8.04 -18.72 14.73
C ARG A 395 6.95 -18.63 15.79
N GLY A 396 6.33 -19.75 16.13
CA GLY A 396 5.26 -19.79 17.13
C GLY A 396 4.05 -18.91 16.81
N GLN A 397 3.84 -18.52 15.54
CA GLN A 397 2.73 -17.65 15.17
C GLN A 397 1.40 -18.39 15.36
N ARG A 398 0.59 -17.89 16.30
CA ARG A 398 -0.74 -18.42 16.64
C ARG A 398 -1.82 -17.50 16.10
N GLY A 399 -1.93 -17.44 14.77
CA GLY A 399 -2.92 -16.63 14.07
C GLY A 399 -3.54 -17.39 12.90
N THR A 400 -4.70 -16.92 12.43
CA THR A 400 -5.24 -17.41 11.16
C THR A 400 -4.34 -16.97 10.02
N ALA A 401 -4.03 -17.87 9.09
CA ALA A 401 -3.27 -17.54 7.91
C ALA A 401 -3.93 -16.40 7.12
N SER A 402 -3.12 -15.52 6.55
CA SER A 402 -3.60 -14.43 5.71
C SER A 402 -4.39 -14.99 4.52
N PRO A 403 -5.57 -14.44 4.20
CA PRO A 403 -6.33 -14.82 3.01
C PRO A 403 -5.84 -14.10 1.74
N TYR A 404 -4.90 -13.17 1.87
CA TYR A 404 -4.35 -12.38 0.77
C TYR A 404 -3.29 -13.19 0.02
N LEU A 405 -3.30 -13.08 -1.31
CA LEU A 405 -2.27 -13.67 -2.17
C LEU A 405 -0.88 -13.08 -1.87
N TRP A 406 -0.85 -11.80 -1.50
CA TRP A 406 0.33 -11.05 -1.08
C TRP A 406 0.18 -10.71 0.41
N PRO A 407 0.57 -11.61 1.32
CA PRO A 407 0.56 -11.28 2.73
C PRO A 407 1.53 -10.13 2.99
N ALA A 408 1.05 -9.03 3.59
CA ALA A 408 1.93 -8.03 4.14
C ALA A 408 2.66 -8.62 5.36
N GLY A 409 3.93 -8.25 5.57
CA GLY A 409 4.56 -8.48 6.88
C GLY A 409 3.79 -7.73 7.97
N GLU A 410 3.60 -8.37 9.13
CA GLU A 410 2.92 -8.01 10.41
C GLU A 410 1.71 -7.01 10.47
N GLY A 411 1.38 -6.27 9.41
CA GLY A 411 0.26 -5.35 9.33
C GLY A 411 -0.68 -5.74 8.21
N THR A 412 -1.84 -6.29 8.55
CA THR A 412 -2.94 -6.41 7.60
C THR A 412 -3.44 -5.01 7.25
N TRP A 413 -3.60 -4.70 5.95
CA TRP A 413 -4.57 -3.67 5.51
C TRP A 413 -6.00 -4.20 5.75
N GLY A 414 -6.34 -4.43 7.01
CA GLY A 414 -7.73 -4.47 7.42
C GLY A 414 -8.23 -3.05 7.30
N ASN A 415 -9.09 -2.79 6.33
CA ASN A 415 -9.97 -1.63 6.39
C ASN A 415 -10.68 -1.69 7.75
N GLN A 416 -10.21 -0.90 8.71
CA GLN A 416 -11.07 -0.40 9.77
C GLN A 416 -12.04 0.55 9.06
N ALA A 417 -13.17 -0.03 8.63
CA ALA A 417 -14.36 0.71 8.27
C ALA A 417 -15.35 0.55 9.42
#